data_AF-A0A1M7JTQ1-F1
#
_entry.id   AF-A0A1M7JTQ1-F1
#
_cell.length_a   1.000
_cell.length_b   1.000
_cell.length_c   1.000
_cell.angle_alpha   90.00
_cell.angle_beta   90.00
_cell.angle_gamma   90.00
#
_symmetry.space_group_name_H-M   'P 1'
#
loop_
_entity.id
_entity.type
_entity.pdbx_description
1 polymer ?
#
loop_
_entity_poly.entity_id
_entity_poly.type
_entity_poly.pdbx_seq_one_letter_code
_entity_poly.pdbx_strand_id
1 'polypeptide(L)'
;MKCSSLEEVRENIDRIDDSIIRLIAERAEYVRQAALFKKDEDGVKAPDRVKAVLQKVREKAEKYGAPADIAETVYRNMIAGFIGMELDNFKNDKR
;
A
#
# COMPACT_ATOMS: atom_id res chain seq x y z
N MET A 1 -9.98 -4.14 23.39
CA MET A 1 -9.41 -2.83 23.82
C MET A 1 -10.59 -1.94 24.18
N LYS A 2 -10.54 -1.22 25.30
CA LYS A 2 -11.60 -0.28 25.70
C LYS A 2 -10.94 1.04 26.04
N CYS A 3 -11.46 2.12 25.47
CA CYS A 3 -11.09 3.50 25.80
C CYS A 3 -12.15 4.07 26.74
N SER A 4 -11.74 4.99 27.61
CA SER A 4 -12.56 5.63 28.63
C SER A 4 -13.03 7.02 28.21
N SER A 5 -12.44 7.59 27.15
CA SER A 5 -12.82 8.89 26.58
C SER A 5 -12.66 8.90 25.06
N LEU A 6 -13.26 9.90 24.40
CA LEU A 6 -13.07 10.16 22.97
C LEU A 6 -11.62 10.56 22.66
N GLU A 7 -10.95 11.23 23.60
CA GLU A 7 -9.54 11.61 23.48
C GLU A 7 -8.65 10.37 23.43
N GLU A 8 -8.84 9.41 24.34
CA GLU A 8 -8.08 8.16 24.34
C GLU A 8 -8.32 7.33 23.06
N VAL A 9 -9.53 7.37 22.50
CA VAL A 9 -9.81 6.76 21.18
C VAL A 9 -8.96 7.42 20.08
N ARG A 10 -8.91 8.76 20.06
CA ARG A 10 -8.15 9.51 19.04
C ARG A 10 -6.66 9.26 19.17
N GLU A 11 -6.10 9.28 20.38
CA GLU A 11 -4.69 8.97 20.61
C GLU A 11 -4.32 7.56 20.12
N ASN A 12 -5.21 6.58 20.32
CA ASN A 12 -5.01 5.24 19.80
C ASN A 12 -5.09 5.17 18.27
N ILE A 13 -5.98 5.95 17.64
CA ILE A 13 -6.05 6.07 16.18
C ILE A 13 -4.78 6.73 15.65
N ASP A 14 -4.34 7.85 16.22
CA ASP A 14 -3.13 8.57 15.80
C ASP A 14 -1.90 7.65 15.87
N ARG A 15 -1.77 6.85 16.93
CA ARG A 15 -0.71 5.83 17.05
C ARG A 15 -0.76 4.77 15.94
N ILE A 16 -1.97 4.36 15.53
CA ILE A 16 -2.16 3.42 14.43
C ILE A 16 -1.78 4.09 13.11
N ASP A 17 -2.18 5.34 12.89
CA ASP A 17 -1.89 6.09 11.68
C ASP A 17 -0.38 6.31 11.50
N ASP A 18 0.34 6.66 12.57
CA ASP A 18 1.81 6.72 12.56
C ASP A 18 2.45 5.39 12.14
N SER A 19 1.91 4.28 12.64
CA SER A 19 2.37 2.95 12.28
C SER A 19 2.08 2.61 10.82
N ILE A 20 0.91 3.01 10.30
CA ILE A 20 0.53 2.83 8.91
C ILE A 20 1.47 3.62 8.00
N ILE A 21 1.72 4.90 8.30
CA ILE A 21 2.61 5.75 7.49
C ILE A 21 4.04 5.18 7.48
N ARG A 22 4.54 4.72 8.63
CA ARG A 22 5.87 4.07 8.69
C ARG A 22 5.94 2.82 7.80
N LEU A 23 4.91 1.97 7.83
CA LEU A 23 4.85 0.77 6.99
C LEU A 23 4.70 1.11 5.50
N ILE A 24 3.98 2.18 5.16
CA ILE A 24 3.88 2.66 3.77
C ILE A 24 5.25 3.15 3.29
N ALA A 25 5.99 3.89 4.11
CA ALA A 25 7.34 4.34 3.77
C ALA A 25 8.30 3.17 3.55
N GLU A 26 8.26 2.15 4.40
CA GLU A 26 9.05 0.92 4.22
C GLU A 26 8.64 0.19 2.93
N ARG A 27 7.33 0.07 2.67
CA ARG A 27 6.82 -0.53 1.43
C ARG A 27 7.29 0.25 0.20
N ALA A 28 7.34 1.57 0.26
CA ALA A 28 7.80 2.43 -0.82
C ALA A 28 9.26 2.13 -1.19
N GLU A 29 10.10 1.87 -0.20
CA GLU A 29 11.50 1.53 -0.43
C GLU A 29 11.66 0.21 -1.21
N TYR A 30 10.90 -0.82 -0.85
CA TYR A 30 10.89 -2.06 -1.61
C TYR A 30 10.30 -1.91 -3.02
N VAL A 31 9.33 -1.02 -3.22
CA VAL A 31 8.83 -0.70 -4.57
C VAL A 31 9.94 -0.07 -5.42
N ARG A 32 10.71 0.89 -4.88
CA ARG A 32 11.84 1.49 -5.60
C ARG A 32 12.89 0.45 -5.97
N GLN A 33 13.21 -0.46 -5.06
CA GLN A 33 14.13 -1.56 -5.36
C GLN A 33 13.56 -2.48 -6.45
N ALA A 34 12.27 -2.80 -6.39
CA ALA A 34 11.61 -3.60 -7.41
C ALA A 34 11.64 -2.93 -8.79
N ALA A 35 11.57 -1.58 -8.84
CA ALA A 35 11.66 -0.81 -10.07
C ALA A 35 12.97 -1.05 -10.83
N LEU A 36 14.09 -1.23 -10.12
CA LEU A 36 15.41 -1.52 -10.71
C LEU A 36 15.45 -2.83 -11.52
N PHE A 37 14.53 -3.77 -11.24
CA PHE A 37 14.45 -5.04 -11.96
C PHE A 37 13.49 -4.99 -13.16
N LYS A 38 12.71 -3.92 -13.31
CA LYS A 38 11.72 -3.76 -14.37
C LYS A 38 12.37 -3.15 -15.61
N LYS A 39 12.20 -3.80 -16.76
CA LYS A 39 12.86 -3.41 -18.03
C LYS A 39 11.96 -2.55 -18.92
N ASP A 40 10.66 -2.57 -18.71
CA ASP A 40 9.65 -1.93 -19.53
C ASP A 40 8.42 -1.51 -18.71
N GLU A 41 7.53 -0.71 -19.32
CA GLU A 41 6.31 -0.20 -18.67
C GLU A 41 5.29 -1.30 -18.32
N ASP A 42 5.31 -2.43 -19.03
CA ASP A 42 4.42 -3.55 -18.75
C ASP A 42 4.85 -4.28 -17.46
N GLY A 43 6.15 -4.39 -17.23
CA GLY A 43 6.74 -4.79 -15.96
C GLY A 43 6.42 -3.83 -14.80
N VAL A 44 6.18 -2.54 -15.09
CA VAL A 44 5.74 -1.55 -14.09
C VAL A 44 4.29 -1.77 -13.67
N LYS A 45 3.38 -1.99 -14.62
CA LYS A 45 1.94 -2.17 -14.34
C LYS A 45 1.62 -3.53 -13.71
N ALA A 46 2.33 -4.59 -14.10
CA ALA A 46 2.28 -5.94 -13.53
C ALA A 46 0.87 -6.40 -13.07
N PRO A 47 -0.13 -6.48 -13.98
CA PRO A 47 -1.54 -6.65 -13.62
C PRO A 47 -1.83 -7.92 -12.81
N ASP A 48 -1.15 -9.03 -13.11
CA ASP A 48 -1.31 -10.29 -12.37
C ASP A 48 -0.76 -10.17 -10.93
N ARG A 49 0.30 -9.40 -10.74
CA ARG A 49 0.83 -9.11 -9.41
C ARG A 49 -0.15 -8.29 -8.60
N VAL A 50 -0.78 -7.28 -9.20
CA VAL A 50 -1.80 -6.46 -8.55
C VAL A 50 -2.96 -7.33 -8.07
N LYS A 51 -3.52 -8.19 -8.94
CA LYS A 51 -4.59 -9.13 -8.59
C LYS A 51 -4.20 -10.03 -7.41
N ALA A 52 -3.01 -10.64 -7.46
CA ALA A 52 -2.53 -11.51 -6.40
C ALA A 52 -2.33 -10.80 -5.05
N VAL A 53 -1.89 -9.53 -5.07
CA VAL A 53 -1.78 -8.72 -3.84
C VAL A 53 -3.16 -8.42 -3.26
N LEU A 54 -4.11 -8.01 -4.09
CA LEU A 54 -5.46 -7.67 -3.63
C LEU A 54 -6.20 -8.88 -3.06
N GLN A 55 -6.07 -10.05 -3.67
CA GLN A 55 -6.62 -11.29 -3.12
C GLN A 55 -6.06 -11.57 -1.71
N LYS A 56 -4.73 -11.51 -1.54
CA LYS A 56 -4.09 -11.72 -0.24
C LYS A 56 -4.50 -10.68 0.80
N VAL A 57 -4.80 -9.46 0.37
CA VAL A 57 -5.29 -8.39 1.26
C VAL A 57 -6.69 -8.72 1.77
N ARG A 58 -7.59 -9.19 0.89
CA ARG A 58 -8.93 -9.64 1.31
C ARG A 58 -8.85 -10.80 2.30
N GLU A 59 -8.05 -11.83 1.99
CA GLU A 59 -7.84 -12.99 2.88
C GLU A 59 -7.30 -12.56 4.26
N LYS A 60 -6.35 -11.62 4.29
CA LYS A 60 -5.84 -11.04 5.54
C LYS A 60 -6.91 -10.22 6.27
N ALA A 61 -7.67 -9.41 5.55
CA ALA A 61 -8.72 -8.60 6.15
C ALA A 61 -9.75 -9.49 6.87
N GLU A 62 -10.21 -10.55 6.21
CA GLU A 62 -11.09 -11.55 6.80
C GLU A 62 -10.45 -12.22 8.02
N LYS A 63 -9.19 -12.64 7.92
CA LYS A 63 -8.44 -13.27 9.02
C LYS A 63 -8.33 -12.36 10.26
N TYR A 64 -8.14 -11.06 10.07
CA TYR A 64 -7.96 -10.09 11.16
C TYR A 64 -9.26 -9.38 11.56
N GLY A 65 -10.40 -9.70 10.93
CA GLY A 65 -11.69 -9.06 11.21
C GLY A 65 -11.80 -7.62 10.69
N ALA A 66 -10.98 -7.23 9.71
CA ALA A 66 -11.07 -5.93 9.06
C ALA A 66 -12.10 -5.97 7.90
N PRO A 67 -12.78 -4.84 7.60
CA PRO A 67 -13.68 -4.77 6.45
C PRO A 67 -12.90 -4.95 5.14
N ALA A 68 -13.12 -6.08 4.46
CA ALA A 68 -12.35 -6.46 3.28
C ALA A 68 -12.40 -5.42 2.15
N ASP A 69 -13.56 -4.78 1.95
CA ASP A 69 -13.74 -3.79 0.88
C ASP A 69 -12.97 -2.48 1.17
N ILE A 70 -12.87 -2.10 2.45
CA ILE A 70 -12.04 -0.94 2.86
C ILE A 70 -10.56 -1.29 2.66
N ALA A 71 -10.13 -2.46 3.14
CA ALA A 71 -8.74 -2.90 2.99
C ALA A 71 -8.33 -2.98 1.52
N GLU A 72 -9.18 -3.54 0.67
CA GLU A 72 -8.94 -3.61 -0.77
C GLU A 72 -8.85 -2.21 -1.41
N THR A 73 -9.77 -1.31 -1.07
CA THR A 73 -9.79 0.07 -1.62
C THR A 73 -8.52 0.82 -1.27
N VAL A 74 -8.05 0.72 -0.02
CA VAL A 74 -6.78 1.33 0.42
C VAL A 74 -5.61 0.76 -0.39
N TYR A 75 -5.54 -0.56 -0.55
CA TYR A 75 -4.46 -1.19 -1.31
C TYR A 75 -4.49 -0.87 -2.80
N ARG A 76 -5.67 -0.77 -3.43
CA ARG A 76 -5.80 -0.35 -4.83
C ARG A 76 -5.23 1.04 -5.06
N ASN A 77 -5.61 2.01 -4.23
CA ASN A 77 -5.10 3.38 -4.32
C ASN A 77 -3.60 3.45 -4.06
N MET A 78 -3.12 2.75 -3.02
CA MET A 78 -1.69 2.69 -2.71
C MET A 78 -0.88 2.11 -3.87
N ILE A 79 -1.32 0.99 -4.47
CA ILE A 79 -0.65 0.37 -5.62
C ILE A 79 -0.66 1.32 -6.83
N ALA A 80 -1.81 1.94 -7.13
CA ALA A 80 -1.91 2.88 -8.24
C ALA A 80 -0.98 4.09 -8.06
N GLY A 81 -0.88 4.63 -6.85
CA GLY A 81 0.05 5.72 -6.52
C GLY A 81 1.51 5.32 -6.76
N PHE A 82 1.91 4.13 -6.31
CA PHE A 82 3.26 3.62 -6.55
C PHE A 82 3.58 3.38 -8.02
N ILE A 83 2.64 2.81 -8.80
CA ILE A 83 2.80 2.64 -10.24
C ILE A 83 2.97 4.02 -10.92
N GLY A 84 2.18 5.02 -10.51
CA GLY A 84 2.31 6.39 -11.01
C GLY A 84 3.69 6.97 -10.76
N MET A 85 4.19 6.87 -9.51
CA MET A 85 5.54 7.31 -9.14
C MET A 85 6.63 6.60 -9.96
N GLU A 86 6.50 5.29 -10.16
CA GLU A 86 7.45 4.51 -10.98
C GLU A 86 7.44 4.99 -12.44
N LEU A 87 6.26 5.17 -13.05
CA LEU A 87 6.14 5.63 -14.44
C LEU A 87 6.76 7.02 -14.64
N ASP A 88 6.62 7.93 -13.67
CA ASP A 88 7.24 9.25 -13.74
C ASP A 88 8.77 9.16 -13.65
N ASN A 89 9.31 8.30 -12.78
CA ASN A 89 10.75 8.05 -12.71
C ASN A 89 11.30 7.45 -14.02
N PHE A 90 10.60 6.46 -14.59
CA PHE A 90 10.99 5.84 -15.87
C PHE A 90 11.02 6.83 -17.04
N LYS A 91 10.15 7.85 -17.05
CA LYS A 91 10.16 8.91 -18.06
C LYS A 91 11.34 9.87 -17.87
N ASN A 92 11.71 10.15 -16.64
CA ASN A 92 12.81 11.07 -16.31
C ASN A 92 14.20 10.44 -16.56
N ASP A 93 14.36 9.14 -16.33
CA ASP A 93 15.62 8.42 -16.59
C ASP A 93 15.94 8.21 -18.08
N LYS A 94 14.96 8.42 -18.97
CA LYS A 94 15.14 8.35 -20.44
C LYS A 94 15.42 9.70 -21.10
N ARG A 95 15.66 10.76 -20.33
CA ARG A 95 16.04 12.10 -20.83
C ARG A 95 17.55 12.29 -20.91
#